data_AF-A0A453HS92-F1
#
_entry.id   AF-A0A453HS92-F1
#
_cell.length_a   1.000
_cell.length_b   1.000
_cell.length_c   1.000
_cell.angle_alpha   90.00
_cell.angle_beta   90.00
_cell.angle_gamma   90.00
#
_symmetry.space_group_name_H-M   'P 1'
#
loop_
_entity.id
_entity.type
_entity.pdbx_description
1 polymer ?
#
loop_
_entity_poly.entity_id
_entity_poly.type
_entity_poly.pdbx_seq_one_letter_code
_entity_poly.pdbx_strand_id
1 'polypeptide(L)' 'MVSLVQVVMRNMTLLCSTKSILTVNGKFPGPTLYAREGDDVLVKVVNHSPHNVTIHW' A
#
# COMPACT_ATOMS: atom_id res chain seq x y z
N MET A 1 -8.79 8.10 -13.30
CA MET A 1 -8.87 8.27 -11.81
C MET A 1 -7.47 8.43 -11.23
N VAL A 2 -7.25 9.31 -10.25
CA VAL A 2 -5.94 9.47 -9.59
C VAL A 2 -5.99 8.91 -8.17
N SER A 3 -5.11 7.97 -7.86
CA SER A 3 -4.98 7.39 -6.51
C SER A 3 -3.61 7.72 -5.92
N LEU A 4 -3.60 8.29 -4.72
CA LEU A 4 -2.37 8.51 -3.95
C LEU A 4 -2.16 7.33 -2.99
N VAL A 5 -0.98 6.74 -3.09
CA VAL A 5 -0.58 5.57 -2.30
C VAL A 5 0.70 5.89 -1.52
N GLN A 6 0.65 5.69 -0.21
CA GLN A 6 1.76 5.86 0.72
C GLN A 6 2.22 4.49 1.20
N VAL A 7 3.48 4.14 0.94
CA VAL A 7 4.08 2.92 1.46
C VAL A 7 4.79 3.24 2.78
N VAL A 8 4.30 2.67 3.88
CA VAL A 8 4.76 2.98 5.24
C VAL A 8 4.94 1.72 6.08
N MET A 9 5.88 1.73 7.01
CA MET A 9 6.04 0.67 8.02
C MET A 9 5.01 0.84 9.14
N ARG A 10 4.32 -0.24 9.54
CA ARG A 10 3.39 -0.26 10.68
C ARG A 10 3.60 -1.52 11.51
N ASN A 11 3.50 -1.39 12.83
CA ASN A 11 3.51 -2.52 13.74
C ASN A 11 2.13 -3.19 13.73
N MET A 12 2.11 -4.49 13.46
CA MET A 12 0.90 -5.30 13.48
C MET A 12 1.12 -6.53 14.35
N THR A 13 0.12 -6.86 15.17
CA THR A 13 0.12 -8.05 16.03
C THR A 13 -0.79 -9.10 15.41
N LEU A 14 -0.23 -10.28 15.13
CA LEU A 14 -0.97 -11.43 14.64
C LEU A 14 -0.48 -12.68 15.38
N LEU A 15 -1.40 -13.54 15.82
CA LEU A 15 -1.06 -14.78 16.55
C LEU A 15 -0.10 -14.54 17.73
N CYS A 16 -0.35 -13.49 18.53
CA CYS A 16 0.47 -13.07 19.67
C CYS A 16 1.91 -12.63 19.33
N SER A 17 2.25 -12.41 18.06
CA SER A 17 3.54 -11.85 17.62
C SER A 17 3.35 -10.47 17.00
N THR A 18 4.08 -9.49 17.49
CA THR A 18 4.12 -8.14 16.89
C THR A 18 5.30 -8.03 15.94
N LYS A 19 5.06 -7.60 14.71
CA LYS A 19 6.10 -7.34 13.71
C LYS A 19 5.83 -6.00 13.02
N SER A 20 6.91 -5.30 12.66
CA SER A 20 6.81 -4.13 11.78
C SER A 20 6.76 -4.61 10.34
N ILE A 21 5.68 -4.29 9.63
CA ILE A 21 5.44 -4.73 8.26
C ILE A 21 5.23 -3.53 7.33
N LEU A 22 5.53 -3.72 6.03
CA LEU A 22 5.17 -2.77 4.99
C LEU A 22 3.65 -2.78 4.79
N THR A 23 3.07 -1.59 4.73
CA THR A 23 1.62 -1.39 4.54
C THR A 23 1.36 -0.30 3.50
N VAL A 24 0.17 -0.36 2.90
CA VAL A 24 -0.26 0.59 1.88
C VAL A 24 -1.30 1.52 2.50
N ASN A 25 -1.05 2.82 2.53
CA ASN A 25 -1.84 3.81 3.25
C ASN A 25 -2.05 3.45 4.73
N GLY A 26 -1.06 2.81 5.36
CA GLY A 26 -1.13 2.34 6.75
C GLY A 26 -2.06 1.15 6.97
N LYS A 27 -2.58 0.53 5.92
CA LYS A 27 -3.53 -0.59 5.99
C LYS A 27 -2.90 -1.91 5.52
N PHE A 28 -3.32 -2.98 6.19
CA PHE A 28 -3.02 -4.36 5.81
C PHE A 28 -4.30 -5.21 5.98
N PRO A 29 -4.84 -5.82 4.90
CA PRO A 29 -4.43 -5.65 3.50
C PRO A 29 -4.53 -4.18 3.04
N GLY A 30 -3.81 -3.84 1.97
CA GLY A 30 -3.88 -2.51 1.37
C GLY A 30 -5.28 -2.15 0.87
N PRO A 31 -5.55 -0.87 0.57
CA PRO A 31 -6.85 -0.45 0.04
C PRO A 31 -7.12 -1.05 -1.35
N THR A 32 -8.37 -1.43 -1.60
CA THR A 32 -8.85 -1.88 -2.91
C THR A 32 -8.88 -0.71 -3.89
N LEU A 33 -8.31 -0.92 -5.08
CA LEU A 33 -8.47 -0.01 -6.21
C LEU A 33 -9.70 -0.44 -7.01
N TYR A 34 -10.62 0.48 -7.25
CA TYR A 34 -11.81 0.24 -8.07
C TYR A 34 -11.66 0.98 -9.40
N ALA A 35 -11.88 0.25 -10.50
CA ALA A 35 -11.86 0.78 -11.87
C ALA A 35 -12.90 0.02 -12.72
N ARG A 36 -13.30 0.62 -13.84
CA ARG A 36 -14.15 -0.01 -14.86
C ARG A 36 -13.34 -0.27 -16.12
N GLU A 37 -13.86 -1.12 -16.99
CA GLU A 37 -13.25 -1.36 -18.30
C GLU A 37 -13.11 -0.05 -19.09
N GLY A 38 -11.92 0.16 -19.66
CA GLY A 38 -11.57 1.39 -20.36
C GLY A 38 -11.11 2.55 -19.48
N ASP A 39 -11.10 2.40 -18.15
CA ASP A 39 -10.59 3.46 -17.26
C ASP A 39 -9.05 3.51 -17.26
N ASP A 40 -8.50 4.70 -17.48
CA ASP A 40 -7.10 4.99 -17.16
C ASP A 40 -6.95 5.35 -15.67
N VAL A 41 -6.11 4.58 -14.98
CA VAL A 41 -5.83 4.80 -13.56
C VAL A 41 -4.38 5.25 -13.35
N LEU A 42 -4.23 6.49 -12.87
CA LEU A 42 -2.94 7.03 -12.46
C LEU A 42 -2.75 6.75 -10.96
N VAL A 43 -1.73 5.96 -10.61
CA VAL A 43 -1.36 5.73 -9.21
C VAL A 43 -0.05 6.45 -8.90
N LYS A 44 -0.12 7.43 -8.00
CA LYS A 44 1.07 8.10 -7.46
C LYS A 44 1.51 7.38 -6.19
N VAL A 45 2.68 6.75 -6.24
CA VAL A 45 3.25 6.03 -5.10
C VAL A 45 4.31 6.91 -4.42
N VAL A 46 4.20 7.05 -3.11
CA VAL A 46 5.21 7.70 -2.27
C VAL A 46 5.72 6.69 -1.25
N ASN A 47 6.99 6.35 -1.35
CA ASN A 47 7.64 5.44 -0.42
C ASN A 47 8.20 6.24 0.76
N HIS A 48 7.63 6.01 1.94
CA HIS A 48 8.12 6.55 3.21
C HIS A 48 8.84 5.47 4.05
N SER A 49 8.98 4.26 3.51
CA SER A 49 9.73 3.20 4.16
C SER A 49 11.23 3.35 3.91
N PRO A 50 12.09 2.77 4.76
CA PRO A 50 13.54 2.78 4.54
C PRO A 50 14.00 1.76 3.49
N HIS A 51 13.07 1.04 2.83
CA HIS A 51 13.38 -0.05 1.91
C HIS A 51 13.07 0.35 0.46
N ASN A 52 13.79 -0.22 -0.50
CA ASN A 52 13.44 -0.10 -1.91
C ASN A 52 12.15 -0.90 -2.18
N VAL A 53 11.19 -0.29 -2.89
CA VAL A 53 9.86 -0.87 -3.13
C VAL A 53 9.43 -0.68 -4.57
N THR A 54 8.80 -1.71 -5.13
CA THR A 54 8.07 -1.68 -6.40
C THR A 54 6.63 -2.16 -6.18
N ILE A 55 5.68 -1.68 -6.97
CA ILE A 55 4.28 -2.15 -6.97
C ILE A 55 3.99 -2.81 -8.32
N HIS A 56 3.28 -3.94 -8.30
CA HIS A 56 2.80 -4.64 -9.47
C HIS A 56 1.27 -4.66 -9.47
N TRP A 57 0.69 -4.48 -10.65
CA TRP A 57 -0.75 -4.57 -10.91
C TRP A 57 -0.96 -5.75 -11.86
#